data_AF-A0A5J4N5Q9-F1
#
_entry.id   AF-A0A5J4N5Q9-F1
#
_cell.length_a   1.000
_cell.length_b   1.000
_cell.length_c   1.000
_cell.angle_alpha   90.00
_cell.angle_beta   90.00
_cell.angle_gamma   90.00
#
_symmetry.space_group_name_H-M   'P 1'
#
loop_
_entity.id
_entity.type
_entity.pdbx_description
1 polymer ?
#
loop_
_entity_poly.entity_id
_entity_poly.type
_entity_poly.pdbx_seq_one_letter_code
_entity_poly.pdbx_strand_id
1 'polypeptide(L)'
;MHIVNNPQSVKPISSEDTEQNEVDADRPMLGSDRFRIARSLKDVWVHGLSVWSVFLVTLTMFPALLQPVRSKDYNEKDPWTGKFFTPVIVFLSFNIFVWIRRTLAGVLKWQNLDCPYPQPRLRQKWILMGICLTRAILIVIGLFLNQQPRARIPVVFLHDAFPILYVIILGLTNGYLATLCMMYGP
;
A
#
# COMPACT_ATOMS: atom_id res chain seq x y z
N MET A 1 -46.37 45.15 41.65
CA MET A 1 -47.08 45.34 40.37
C MET A 1 -46.66 46.69 39.82
N HIS A 2 -45.68 46.75 38.93
CA HIS A 2 -45.40 47.91 38.07
C HIS A 2 -44.71 47.38 36.80
N ILE A 3 -45.46 47.44 35.71
CA ILE A 3 -45.03 47.14 34.35
C ILE A 3 -44.33 48.39 33.84
N VAL A 4 -43.11 48.24 33.30
CA VAL A 4 -42.49 49.25 32.43
C VAL A 4 -42.00 48.53 31.18
N ASN A 5 -42.81 48.63 30.11
CA ASN A 5 -42.40 48.35 28.74
C ASN A 5 -41.48 49.49 28.27
N ASN A 6 -40.31 49.16 27.72
CA ASN A 6 -39.51 50.10 26.93
C ASN A 6 -39.02 49.39 25.65
N PRO A 7 -39.33 49.92 24.44
CA PRO A 7 -38.97 49.29 23.18
C PRO A 7 -37.51 49.58 22.84
N GLN A 8 -36.68 48.54 22.75
CA GLN A 8 -35.38 48.67 22.10
C GLN A 8 -35.61 48.73 20.59
N SER A 9 -35.40 49.95 20.06
CA SER A 9 -35.25 50.30 18.66
C SER A 9 -34.42 49.26 17.91
N VAL A 10 -35.06 48.58 16.95
CA VAL A 10 -34.37 47.85 15.88
C VAL A 10 -33.67 48.90 15.02
N LYS A 11 -32.35 49.02 15.14
CA LYS A 11 -31.54 49.82 14.21
C LYS A 11 -31.61 49.16 12.81
N PRO A 12 -31.76 49.93 11.73
CA PRO A 12 -31.68 49.38 10.38
C PRO A 12 -30.27 48.81 10.16
N ILE A 13 -30.20 47.56 9.74
CA ILE A 13 -28.97 46.91 9.27
C ILE A 13 -28.44 47.78 8.13
N SER A 14 -27.25 48.35 8.27
CA SER A 14 -26.67 49.18 7.23
C SER A 14 -26.28 48.30 6.03
N SER A 15 -26.43 48.84 4.82
CA SER A 15 -25.99 48.16 3.60
C SER A 15 -24.49 47.85 3.63
N GLU A 16 -23.69 48.69 4.30
CA GLU A 16 -22.26 48.47 4.53
C GLU A 16 -21.99 47.22 5.38
N ASP A 17 -22.79 46.96 6.43
CA ASP A 17 -22.66 45.74 7.24
C ASP A 17 -23.05 44.48 6.46
N THR A 18 -23.96 44.59 5.49
CA THR A 18 -24.37 43.47 4.64
C THR A 18 -23.31 43.18 3.59
N GLU A 19 -22.76 44.21 2.95
CA GLU A 19 -21.64 44.08 2.03
C GLU A 19 -20.37 43.59 2.74
N GLN A 20 -20.06 44.03 3.97
CA GLN A 20 -18.93 43.51 4.73
C GLN A 20 -19.12 42.04 5.15
N ASN A 21 -20.33 41.61 5.47
CA ASN A 21 -20.62 40.20 5.76
C ASN A 21 -20.61 39.33 4.48
N GLU A 22 -21.02 39.84 3.32
CA GLU A 22 -20.87 39.14 2.04
C GLU A 22 -19.41 39.07 1.58
N VAL A 23 -18.65 40.16 1.72
CA VAL A 23 -17.21 40.22 1.39
C VAL A 23 -16.38 39.36 2.35
N ASP A 24 -16.79 39.20 3.61
CA ASP A 24 -16.11 38.31 4.56
C ASP A 24 -16.56 36.84 4.43
N ALA A 25 -17.79 36.58 3.98
CA ALA A 25 -18.26 35.24 3.62
C ALA A 25 -17.59 34.69 2.34
N ASP A 26 -17.16 35.58 1.44
CA ASP A 26 -16.44 35.23 0.20
C ASP A 26 -14.90 35.20 0.40
N ARG A 27 -14.39 35.65 1.56
CA ARG A 27 -13.00 35.42 1.98
C ARG A 27 -12.81 33.97 2.46
N PRO A 28 -11.73 33.29 2.01
CA PRO A 28 -11.86 31.95 1.46
C PRO A 28 -12.00 30.85 2.52
N MET A 29 -13.18 30.23 2.61
CA MET A 29 -13.35 28.83 3.04
C MET A 29 -12.39 27.88 2.29
N LEU A 30 -11.97 28.26 1.08
CA LEU A 30 -10.97 27.58 0.26
C LEU A 30 -9.59 27.46 0.93
N GLY A 31 -9.21 28.40 1.81
CA GLY A 31 -7.96 28.32 2.55
C GLY A 31 -8.01 27.23 3.61
N SER A 32 -9.08 27.23 4.42
CA SER A 32 -9.33 26.23 5.46
C SER A 32 -9.34 24.81 4.91
N ASP A 33 -10.04 24.56 3.81
CA ASP A 33 -10.11 23.22 3.22
C ASP A 33 -8.79 22.77 2.60
N ARG A 34 -8.04 23.67 1.94
CA ARG A 34 -6.70 23.34 1.44
C ARG A 34 -5.73 23.01 2.58
N PHE A 35 -5.79 23.74 3.70
CA PHE A 35 -4.98 23.44 4.88
C PHE A 35 -5.38 22.11 5.54
N ARG A 36 -6.67 21.78 5.57
CA ARG A 36 -7.20 20.51 6.10
C ARG A 36 -6.78 19.33 5.22
N ILE A 37 -6.95 19.42 3.90
CA ILE A 37 -6.54 18.39 2.95
C ILE A 37 -5.03 18.20 2.97
N ALA A 38 -4.24 19.28 2.98
CA ALA A 38 -2.78 19.20 3.03
C ALA A 38 -2.29 18.52 4.33
N ARG A 39 -2.95 18.78 5.46
CA ARG A 39 -2.62 18.15 6.74
C ARG A 39 -2.95 16.65 6.73
N SER A 40 -4.13 16.27 6.26
CA SER A 40 -4.51 14.86 6.09
C SER A 40 -3.59 14.12 5.11
N LEU A 41 -3.22 14.76 4.00
CA LEU A 41 -2.31 14.20 3.03
C LEU A 41 -0.92 13.97 3.65
N LYS A 42 -0.41 14.93 4.44
CA LYS A 42 0.87 14.81 5.15
C LYS A 42 0.88 13.62 6.13
N ASP A 43 -0.23 13.37 6.81
CA ASP A 43 -0.34 12.27 7.78
C ASP A 43 -0.38 10.89 7.11
N VAL A 44 -1.01 10.79 5.94
CA VAL A 44 -1.14 9.54 5.18
C VAL A 44 0.05 9.32 4.23
N TRP A 45 0.82 10.35 3.89
CA TRP A 45 1.88 10.29 2.88
C TRP A 45 2.89 9.17 3.12
N VAL A 46 3.27 8.90 4.37
CA VAL A 46 4.20 7.79 4.71
C VAL A 46 3.60 6.42 4.36
N HIS A 47 2.32 6.22 4.64
CA HIS A 47 1.62 4.98 4.29
C HIS A 47 1.44 4.87 2.77
N GLY A 48 1.07 5.96 2.10
CA GLY A 48 0.96 6.04 0.65
C GLY A 48 2.29 5.74 -0.06
N LEU A 49 3.38 6.34 0.41
CA LEU A 49 4.73 6.12 -0.13
C LEU A 49 5.20 4.68 0.09
N SER A 50 4.89 4.09 1.25
CA SER A 50 5.17 2.68 1.53
C SER A 50 4.44 1.78 0.54
N VAL A 51 3.14 1.98 0.34
CA VAL A 51 2.34 1.19 -0.63
C VAL A 51 2.86 1.37 -2.04
N TRP A 52 3.15 2.60 -2.43
CA TRP A 52 3.70 2.91 -3.74
C TRP A 52 5.03 2.18 -3.98
N SER A 53 5.94 2.19 -3.02
CA SER A 53 7.20 1.44 -3.09
C SER A 53 6.98 -0.06 -3.22
N VAL A 54 6.05 -0.64 -2.44
CA VAL A 54 5.70 -2.07 -2.51
C VAL A 54 5.17 -2.46 -3.90
N PHE A 55 4.28 -1.64 -4.46
CA PHE A 55 3.78 -1.85 -5.82
C PHE A 55 4.88 -1.67 -6.87
N LEU A 56 5.73 -0.66 -6.74
CA LEU A 56 6.86 -0.42 -7.65
C LEU A 56 7.81 -1.62 -7.70
N VAL A 57 8.18 -2.17 -6.53
CA VAL A 57 9.01 -3.38 -6.44
C VAL A 57 8.31 -4.56 -7.13
N THR A 58 7.00 -4.69 -6.93
CA THR A 58 6.22 -5.80 -7.50
C THR A 58 6.09 -5.71 -9.02
N LEU A 59 5.91 -4.51 -9.57
CA LEU A 59 5.89 -4.27 -11.01
C LEU A 59 7.27 -4.45 -11.64
N THR A 60 8.34 -4.17 -10.89
CA THR A 60 9.71 -4.45 -11.35
C THR A 60 9.97 -5.97 -11.37
N MET A 61 9.39 -6.70 -10.42
CA MET A 61 9.46 -8.16 -10.34
C MET A 61 8.68 -8.86 -11.45
N PHE A 62 7.43 -8.44 -11.64
CA PHE A 62 6.49 -9.03 -12.58
C PHE A 62 6.22 -8.09 -13.77
N PRO A 63 6.46 -8.50 -15.02
CA PRO A 63 7.02 -9.78 -15.47
C PRO A 63 8.57 -9.76 -15.58
N ALA A 64 9.22 -8.60 -15.47
CA ALA A 64 10.59 -8.40 -15.94
C ALA A 64 11.64 -9.35 -15.32
N LEU A 65 11.56 -9.65 -14.02
CA LEU A 65 12.53 -10.54 -13.35
C LEU A 65 12.08 -12.00 -13.34
N LEU A 66 10.78 -12.26 -13.39
CA LEU A 66 10.24 -13.61 -13.20
C LEU A 66 9.89 -14.33 -14.51
N GLN A 67 9.65 -13.61 -15.60
CA GLN A 67 9.43 -14.18 -16.93
C GLN A 67 10.63 -15.01 -17.45
N PRO A 68 11.90 -14.54 -17.34
CA PRO A 68 13.04 -15.31 -17.86
C PRO A 68 13.44 -16.49 -16.96
N VAL A 69 12.77 -16.71 -15.83
CA VAL A 69 13.09 -17.82 -14.91
C VAL A 69 12.74 -19.16 -15.57
N ARG A 70 13.74 -20.04 -15.67
CA ARG A 70 13.62 -21.40 -16.20
C ARG A 70 13.91 -22.43 -15.12
N SER A 71 13.23 -23.56 -15.19
CA SER A 71 13.53 -24.74 -14.37
C SER A 71 14.91 -25.31 -14.72
N LYS A 72 15.56 -25.93 -13.73
CA LYS A 72 16.84 -26.64 -13.86
C LYS A 72 16.77 -27.78 -14.88
N ASP A 73 15.67 -28.53 -14.86
CA ASP A 73 15.46 -29.70 -15.72
C ASP A 73 14.78 -29.28 -17.03
N TYR A 74 15.22 -28.16 -17.62
CA TYR A 74 14.66 -27.63 -18.86
C TYR A 74 14.84 -28.63 -20.00
N ASN A 75 13.78 -29.36 -20.30
CA ASN A 75 13.68 -30.21 -21.47
C ASN A 75 12.72 -29.56 -22.47
N GLU A 76 13.23 -29.19 -23.63
CA GLU A 76 12.45 -28.55 -24.70
C GLU A 76 11.32 -29.46 -25.22
N LYS A 77 11.45 -30.77 -25.00
CA LYS A 77 10.44 -31.78 -25.37
C LYS A 77 9.29 -31.89 -24.37
N ASP A 78 9.44 -31.35 -23.16
CA ASP A 78 8.41 -31.41 -22.13
C ASP A 78 7.61 -30.09 -22.09
N PRO A 79 6.32 -30.09 -22.47
CA PRO A 79 5.47 -28.91 -22.45
C PRO A 79 5.36 -28.29 -21.05
N TRP A 80 5.45 -29.12 -20.01
CA TRP A 80 5.34 -28.70 -18.62
C TRP A 80 6.44 -27.71 -18.26
N THR A 81 7.68 -28.10 -18.51
CA THR A 81 8.87 -27.31 -18.14
C THR A 81 9.08 -26.10 -19.06
N GLY A 82 8.67 -26.22 -20.33
CA GLY A 82 8.86 -25.17 -21.33
C GLY A 82 7.81 -24.05 -21.34
N LYS A 83 6.53 -24.39 -21.16
CA LYS A 83 5.40 -23.46 -21.30
C LYS A 83 4.62 -23.22 -20.00
N PHE A 84 4.44 -24.24 -19.17
CA PHE A 84 3.55 -24.15 -18.00
C PHE A 84 4.27 -23.79 -16.70
N PHE A 85 5.56 -24.09 -16.59
CA PHE A 85 6.33 -23.84 -15.37
C PHE A 85 6.24 -22.38 -14.90
N THR A 86 6.61 -21.42 -15.74
CA THR A 86 6.59 -19.99 -15.38
C THR A 86 5.18 -19.46 -15.04
N PRO A 87 4.13 -19.65 -15.87
CA PRO A 87 2.79 -19.15 -15.52
C PRO A 87 2.20 -19.82 -14.27
N VAL A 88 2.43 -21.11 -14.05
CA VAL A 88 1.88 -21.83 -12.90
C VAL A 88 2.65 -21.52 -11.61
N ILE A 89 3.97 -21.69 -11.64
CA ILE A 89 4.79 -21.54 -10.44
C ILE A 89 4.94 -20.08 -10.04
N VAL A 90 5.00 -19.16 -11.02
CA VAL A 90 5.22 -17.76 -10.71
C VAL A 90 3.91 -17.00 -10.59
N PHE A 91 3.10 -16.96 -11.66
CA PHE A 91 1.91 -16.11 -11.68
C PHE A 91 0.77 -16.69 -10.83
N LEU A 92 0.44 -17.96 -11.00
CA LEU A 92 -0.66 -18.57 -10.25
C LEU A 92 -0.32 -18.63 -8.76
N SER A 93 0.87 -19.14 -8.39
CA SER A 93 1.27 -19.18 -6.97
C SER A 93 1.28 -17.80 -6.34
N PHE A 94 1.84 -16.77 -7.01
CA PHE A 94 1.82 -15.40 -6.49
C PHE A 94 0.41 -14.92 -6.18
N ASN A 95 -0.51 -15.07 -7.13
CA ASN A 95 -1.89 -14.64 -6.95
C ASN A 95 -2.60 -15.41 -5.81
N ILE A 96 -2.36 -16.73 -5.70
CA ILE A 96 -2.88 -17.54 -4.60
C ILE A 96 -2.35 -17.04 -3.25
N PHE A 97 -1.04 -16.82 -3.10
CA PHE A 97 -0.48 -16.36 -1.82
C PHE A 97 -0.90 -14.95 -1.44
N VAL A 98 -1.05 -14.05 -2.43
CA VAL A 98 -1.62 -12.72 -2.21
C VAL A 98 -3.07 -12.84 -1.73
N TRP A 99 -3.88 -13.71 -2.35
CA TRP A 99 -5.25 -13.95 -1.93
C TRP A 99 -5.32 -14.55 -0.52
N ILE A 100 -4.59 -15.64 -0.25
CA ILE A 100 -4.50 -16.27 1.08
C ILE A 100 -4.13 -15.23 2.13
N ARG A 101 -3.15 -14.37 1.87
CA ARG A 101 -2.73 -13.36 2.84
C ARG A 101 -3.79 -12.30 3.08
N ARG A 102 -4.50 -11.85 2.04
CA ARG A 102 -5.61 -10.89 2.18
C ARG A 102 -6.77 -11.49 2.96
N THR A 103 -7.15 -12.73 2.65
CA THR A 103 -8.17 -13.48 3.40
C THR A 103 -7.73 -13.68 4.85
N LEU A 104 -6.48 -14.07 5.10
CA LEU A 104 -5.95 -14.23 6.45
C LEU A 104 -5.96 -12.90 7.22
N ALA A 105 -5.62 -11.78 6.60
CA ALA A 105 -5.68 -10.48 7.27
C ALA A 105 -7.13 -10.04 7.58
N GLY A 106 -8.09 -10.32 6.68
CA GLY A 106 -9.51 -10.08 6.92
C GLY A 106 -10.09 -11.00 8.01
N VAL A 107 -9.76 -12.29 7.94
CA VAL A 107 -10.18 -13.32 8.89
C VAL A 107 -9.53 -13.09 10.26
N LEU A 108 -8.24 -12.72 10.35
CA LEU A 108 -7.61 -12.38 11.62
C LEU A 108 -8.23 -11.13 12.25
N LYS A 109 -8.58 -10.11 11.46
CA LYS A 109 -9.34 -8.94 11.93
C LYS A 109 -10.75 -9.34 12.44
N TRP A 110 -11.35 -10.36 11.83
CA TRP A 110 -12.67 -10.89 12.20
C TRP A 110 -12.64 -11.87 13.40
N GLN A 111 -11.58 -12.68 13.52
CA GLN A 111 -11.47 -13.81 14.46
C GLN A 111 -10.74 -13.47 15.76
N ASN A 112 -10.02 -12.35 15.82
CA ASN A 112 -9.31 -11.87 17.01
C ASN A 112 -9.25 -10.33 16.90
N LEU A 113 -9.63 -9.51 17.87
CA LEU A 113 -9.91 -9.71 19.28
C LEU A 113 -10.42 -8.34 19.75
N ASP A 114 -11.37 -8.31 20.68
CA ASP A 114 -11.48 -7.21 21.65
C ASP A 114 -10.15 -7.11 22.41
N CYS A 115 -9.13 -6.61 21.73
CA CYS A 115 -7.80 -6.35 22.23
C CYS A 115 -7.81 -4.89 22.66
N PRO A 116 -7.94 -4.59 23.96
CA PRO A 116 -7.81 -3.24 24.50
C PRO A 116 -6.34 -2.76 24.49
N TYR A 117 -5.58 -3.08 23.44
CA TYR A 117 -4.24 -2.53 23.26
C TYR A 117 -4.24 -1.56 22.07
N PRO A 118 -4.15 -0.24 22.31
CA PRO A 118 -3.97 0.73 21.26
C PRO A 118 -2.64 0.42 20.57
N GLN A 119 -2.68 -0.12 19.35
CA GLN A 119 -1.45 -0.44 18.64
C GLN A 119 -0.59 0.84 18.49
N PRO A 120 0.68 0.83 18.93
CA PRO A 120 1.50 2.02 18.98
C PRO A 120 1.83 2.48 17.55
N ARG A 121 1.08 3.50 17.10
CA ARG A 121 1.17 4.15 15.77
C ARG A 121 2.60 4.53 15.35
N LEU A 122 3.50 4.71 16.31
CA LEU A 122 4.90 5.07 16.07
C LEU A 122 5.77 3.87 15.70
N ARG A 123 5.72 2.74 16.42
CA ARG A 123 6.54 1.54 16.09
C ARG A 123 6.15 0.93 14.75
N GLN A 124 4.87 1.03 14.39
CA GLN A 124 4.33 0.43 13.18
C GLN A 124 4.84 1.09 11.88
N LYS A 125 5.02 2.42 11.89
CA LYS A 125 5.64 3.15 10.78
C LYS A 125 7.06 2.66 10.49
N TRP A 126 7.85 2.41 11.53
CA TRP A 126 9.20 1.86 11.40
C TRP A 126 9.20 0.42 10.89
N ILE A 127 8.25 -0.40 11.31
CA ILE A 127 8.10 -1.77 10.81
C ILE A 127 7.71 -1.77 9.32
N LEU A 128 6.78 -0.91 8.90
CA LEU A 128 6.39 -0.74 7.50
C LEU A 128 7.60 -0.31 6.64
N MET A 129 8.36 0.68 7.11
CA MET A 129 9.59 1.13 6.44
C MET A 129 10.65 0.02 6.38
N GLY A 130 10.84 -0.73 7.47
CA GLY A 130 11.76 -1.86 7.52
C GLY A 130 11.38 -2.95 6.52
N ILE A 131 10.10 -3.31 6.44
CA ILE A 131 9.62 -4.29 5.46
C ILE A 131 9.78 -3.76 4.02
N CYS A 132 9.49 -2.48 3.77
CA CYS A 132 9.75 -1.84 2.47
C CYS A 132 11.22 -1.92 2.07
N LEU A 133 12.14 -1.67 3.00
CA LEU A 133 13.58 -1.76 2.75
C LEU A 133 14.01 -3.21 2.46
N THR A 134 13.49 -4.17 3.22
CA THR A 134 13.73 -5.61 2.97
C THR A 134 13.26 -6.03 1.58
N ARG A 135 12.22 -5.40 1.01
CA ARG A 135 11.79 -5.68 -0.37
C ARG A 135 12.81 -5.24 -1.42
N ALA A 136 13.60 -4.21 -1.17
CA ALA A 136 14.70 -3.86 -2.07
C ALA A 136 15.75 -4.99 -2.13
N ILE A 137 15.97 -5.68 -1.00
CA ILE A 137 16.85 -6.86 -0.94
C ILE A 137 16.27 -8.01 -1.76
N LEU A 138 14.96 -8.20 -1.75
CA LEU A 138 14.29 -9.20 -2.60
C LEU A 138 14.55 -8.96 -4.09
N ILE A 139 14.66 -7.71 -4.54
CA ILE A 139 15.07 -7.38 -5.92
C ILE A 139 16.45 -7.93 -6.24
N VAL A 140 17.42 -7.67 -5.37
CA VAL A 140 18.79 -8.13 -5.56
C VAL A 140 18.84 -9.66 -5.56
N ILE A 141 18.13 -10.32 -4.64
CA ILE A 141 18.04 -11.79 -4.58
C ILE A 141 17.39 -12.35 -5.85
N GLY A 142 16.34 -11.69 -6.36
CA GLY A 142 15.64 -12.11 -7.59
C GLY A 142 16.53 -12.10 -8.82
N LEU A 143 17.53 -11.22 -8.89
CA LEU A 143 18.52 -11.21 -9.98
C LEU A 143 19.43 -12.45 -9.97
N PHE A 144 19.68 -13.05 -8.81
CA PHE A 144 20.49 -14.26 -8.69
C PHE A 144 19.74 -15.56 -9.00
N LEU A 145 18.43 -15.49 -9.30
CA LEU A 145 17.62 -16.64 -9.73
C LEU A 145 18.05 -17.14 -11.12
N ASN A 146 17.56 -18.33 -11.50
CA ASN A 146 17.91 -18.98 -12.75
C ASN A 146 17.24 -18.31 -14.00
N GLN A 147 17.65 -17.09 -14.36
CA GLN A 147 17.15 -16.34 -15.53
C GLN A 147 17.89 -16.69 -16.83
N GLN A 148 17.19 -16.91 -17.94
CA GLN A 148 17.79 -17.16 -19.27
C GLN A 148 17.18 -16.24 -20.34
N PRO A 149 17.94 -15.72 -21.32
CA PRO A 149 19.38 -15.91 -21.58
C PRO A 149 20.29 -14.96 -20.77
N ARG A 150 21.49 -15.42 -20.38
CA ARG A 150 22.41 -14.67 -19.48
C ARG A 150 23.71 -14.23 -20.16
N ALA A 151 24.16 -13.01 -19.84
CA ALA A 151 25.42 -12.46 -20.35
C ALA A 151 26.45 -12.04 -19.27
N ARG A 152 26.06 -11.75 -18.01
CA ARG A 152 26.98 -11.11 -17.02
C ARG A 152 26.88 -11.53 -15.54
N ILE A 153 25.86 -12.27 -15.09
CA ILE A 153 25.64 -12.57 -13.65
C ILE A 153 25.68 -14.08 -13.33
N PRO A 154 26.38 -14.51 -12.27
CA PRO A 154 26.50 -15.92 -11.90
C PRO A 154 25.21 -16.47 -11.26
N VAL A 155 24.91 -17.75 -11.53
CA VAL A 155 23.75 -18.45 -10.96
C VAL A 155 24.12 -18.98 -9.58
N VAL A 156 23.50 -18.46 -8.53
CA VAL A 156 23.72 -18.96 -7.16
C VAL A 156 22.68 -20.03 -6.80
N PHE A 157 21.48 -19.93 -7.35
CA PHE A 157 20.35 -20.79 -7.01
C PHE A 157 19.85 -21.59 -8.22
N LEU A 158 20.38 -22.81 -8.35
CA LEU A 158 20.08 -23.71 -9.47
C LEU A 158 18.82 -24.57 -9.23
N HIS A 159 18.31 -24.65 -7.99
CA HIS A 159 17.20 -25.54 -7.64
C HIS A 159 15.84 -24.86 -7.82
N ASP A 160 14.86 -25.58 -8.38
CA ASP A 160 13.51 -25.05 -8.70
C ASP A 160 12.70 -24.61 -7.47
N ALA A 161 13.12 -25.04 -6.28
CA ALA A 161 12.54 -24.61 -5.01
C ALA A 161 12.78 -23.13 -4.71
N PHE A 162 13.88 -22.53 -5.18
CA PHE A 162 14.20 -21.13 -4.88
C PHE A 162 13.21 -20.15 -5.52
N PRO A 163 12.88 -20.25 -6.84
CA PRO A 163 11.81 -19.46 -7.44
C PRO A 163 10.47 -19.59 -6.70
N ILE A 164 10.10 -20.80 -6.27
CA ILE A 164 8.84 -21.05 -5.54
C ILE A 164 8.83 -20.31 -4.20
N LEU A 165 9.86 -20.52 -3.37
CA LEU A 165 9.97 -19.86 -2.06
C LEU A 165 10.03 -18.33 -2.21
N TYR A 166 10.73 -17.87 -3.24
CA TYR A 166 10.82 -16.45 -3.56
C TYR A 166 9.44 -15.85 -3.88
N VAL A 167 8.65 -16.50 -4.74
CA VAL A 167 7.29 -16.07 -5.09
C VAL A 167 6.34 -16.12 -3.90
N ILE A 168 6.46 -17.13 -3.03
CA ILE A 168 5.71 -17.23 -1.77
C ILE A 168 5.98 -16.00 -0.90
N ILE A 169 7.25 -15.74 -0.58
CA ILE A 169 7.64 -14.61 0.28
C ILE A 169 7.19 -13.29 -0.33
N LEU A 170 7.35 -13.13 -1.64
CA LEU A 170 6.96 -11.93 -2.38
C LEU A 170 5.43 -11.70 -2.32
N GLY A 171 4.64 -12.74 -2.52
CA GLY A 171 3.17 -12.71 -2.45
C GLY A 171 2.66 -12.44 -1.04
N LEU A 172 3.24 -13.11 -0.04
CA LEU A 172 2.88 -12.91 1.37
C LEU A 172 3.20 -11.49 1.85
N THR A 173 4.39 -10.97 1.54
CA THR A 173 4.77 -9.60 1.94
C THR A 173 3.92 -8.54 1.22
N ASN A 174 3.58 -8.76 -0.06
CA ASN A 174 2.68 -7.87 -0.81
C ASN A 174 1.27 -7.82 -0.24
N GLY A 175 0.66 -9.00 -0.02
CA GLY A 175 -0.68 -9.09 0.52
C GLY A 175 -0.77 -8.47 1.93
N TYR A 176 0.26 -8.67 2.76
CA TYR A 176 0.30 -8.16 4.12
C TYR A 176 0.43 -6.63 4.16
N LEU A 177 1.39 -6.06 3.42
CA LEU A 177 1.62 -4.62 3.36
C LEU A 177 0.42 -3.86 2.81
N ALA A 178 -0.19 -4.38 1.74
CA ALA A 178 -1.37 -3.77 1.13
C ALA A 178 -2.53 -3.71 2.14
N THR A 179 -2.83 -4.82 2.82
CA THR A 179 -3.92 -4.84 3.80
C THR A 179 -3.62 -3.96 5.01
N LEU A 180 -2.38 -4.00 5.53
CA LEU A 180 -1.97 -3.13 6.63
C LEU A 180 -2.15 -1.65 6.27
N CYS A 181 -1.67 -1.21 5.12
CA CYS A 181 -1.78 0.19 4.73
C CYS A 181 -3.22 0.65 4.53
N MET A 182 -4.10 -0.24 4.05
CA MET A 182 -5.54 0.05 3.98
C MET A 182 -6.18 0.11 5.38
N MET A 183 -5.76 -0.73 6.32
CA MET A 183 -6.23 -0.68 7.72
C MET A 183 -5.73 0.56 8.47
N TYR A 184 -4.57 1.09 8.10
CA TYR A 184 -4.02 2.34 8.65
C TYR A 184 -4.44 3.58 7.85
N GLY A 185 -5.17 3.38 6.76
CA GLY A 185 -5.85 4.47 6.07
C GLY A 185 -6.91 5.10 6.98
N PRO A 186 -7.22 6.39 6.75
CA PRO A 186 -8.18 7.17 7.55
C PRO A 186 -9.60 6.60 7.52
#